data_AF-A0A7J6MA64-F1
#
_entry.id   AF-A0A7J6MA64-F1
#
_cell.length_a   1.000
_cell.length_b   1.000
_cell.length_c   1.000
_cell.angle_alpha   90.00
_cell.angle_beta   90.00
_cell.angle_gamma   90.00
#
_symmetry.space_group_name_H-M   'P 1'
#
loop_
_entity.id
_entity.type
_entity.pdbx_description
1 polymer ?
#
loop_
_entity_poly.entity_id
_entity_poly.type
_entity_poly.pdbx_seq_one_letter_code
_entity_poly.pdbx_strand_id
1 'polypeptide(L)'
;MFTRLVVFGNVVFWVTGVCEVVQHLPGLTVSAPVDDPLYKEQRLVSTRVKREKVTVALIDGGVNADHEDLVANVIKGYNVITHDDDTYDVDGHGTKMAGVRGATLNNSIGLAGVADLVNIMPISYGDSPSLKAATAAIDYVIRRRNIKIILFANSASETTRDFDAKVKEADAAGILMVVAAGNDGRDITVNKRFPCSLTTHLKGMLCVTATIGSSMRLDPRANFANYEDIAAPGVNILTTTITGGYGYATGC
;
A
#
# COMPACT_ATOMS: atom_id res chain seq x y z
N MET A 1 15.60 18.15 4.66
CA MET A 1 15.87 16.83 4.07
C MET A 1 15.63 15.82 5.18
N PHE A 2 14.44 15.23 5.23
CA PHE A 2 14.03 14.33 6.31
C PHE A 2 14.06 12.89 5.79
N THR A 3 15.05 12.13 6.22
CA THR A 3 15.06 10.67 6.06
C THR A 3 14.43 10.11 7.32
N ARG A 4 13.21 9.56 7.24
CA ARG A 4 12.57 8.85 8.36
C ARG A 4 12.60 7.36 8.04
N LEU A 5 13.45 6.64 8.77
CA LEU A 5 13.40 5.19 8.85
C LEU A 5 12.15 4.82 9.66
N VAL A 6 11.12 4.25 9.01
CA VAL A 6 9.95 3.73 9.72
C VAL A 6 10.18 2.24 9.94
N VAL A 7 10.54 1.87 11.17
CA VAL A 7 10.66 0.48 11.61
C VAL A 7 9.42 0.13 12.44
N PHE A 8 8.60 -0.79 11.94
CA PHE A 8 7.53 -1.43 12.71
C PHE A 8 7.81 -2.94 12.79
N GLY A 9 8.36 -3.38 13.92
CA GLY A 9 8.76 -4.78 14.11
C GLY A 9 9.89 -5.21 13.16
N ASN A 10 9.69 -6.30 12.43
CA ASN A 10 10.67 -6.84 11.46
C ASN A 10 10.56 -6.23 10.05
N VAL A 11 9.71 -5.21 9.86
CA VAL A 11 9.46 -4.61 8.55
C VAL A 11 10.11 -3.24 8.47
N VAL A 12 10.96 -3.05 7.47
CA VAL A 12 11.68 -1.81 7.19
C VAL A 12 11.17 -1.25 5.86
N PHE A 13 10.66 -0.02 5.87
CA PHE A 13 10.38 0.73 4.64
C PHE A 13 11.50 1.75 4.42
N TRP A 14 12.02 1.83 3.19
CA TRP A 14 13.04 2.80 2.79
C TRP A 14 12.46 3.85 1.84
N VAL A 15 12.83 5.11 2.11
CA VAL A 15 12.83 6.22 1.16
C VAL A 15 14.28 6.70 1.09
N THR A 16 14.89 6.66 -0.09
CA THR A 16 16.35 6.69 -0.28
C THR A 16 17.01 8.03 0.08
N GLY A 17 18.21 7.91 0.65
CA GLY A 17 19.08 8.98 1.13
C GLY A 17 20.38 8.44 1.72
N VAL A 18 21.19 7.75 0.89
CA VAL A 18 22.65 7.47 1.01
C VAL A 18 23.19 6.58 2.16
N CYS A 19 24.03 5.62 1.74
CA CYS A 19 25.06 4.82 2.44
C CYS A 19 24.67 3.86 3.59
N GLU A 20 24.67 2.54 3.32
CA GLU A 20 25.68 1.59 3.85
C GLU A 20 25.53 0.14 3.31
N VAL A 21 26.68 -0.56 3.32
CA VAL A 21 27.06 -1.97 3.03
C VAL A 21 26.19 -2.80 2.06
N VAL A 22 26.72 -2.92 0.84
CA VAL A 22 26.28 -3.84 -0.22
C VAL A 22 26.85 -5.24 0.05
N GLN A 23 26.02 -6.26 0.17
CA GLN A 23 26.42 -7.62 -0.19
C GLN A 23 25.83 -7.95 -1.55
N HIS A 24 26.71 -8.11 -2.54
CA HIS A 24 26.38 -8.74 -3.81
C HIS A 24 25.87 -10.15 -3.51
N LEU A 25 24.60 -10.44 -3.82
CA LEU A 25 24.10 -11.81 -3.83
C LEU A 25 24.57 -12.44 -5.16
N PRO A 26 25.55 -13.36 -5.16
CA PRO A 26 25.94 -14.04 -6.39
C PRO A 26 24.77 -14.87 -6.92
N GLY A 27 24.35 -14.63 -8.17
CA GLY A 27 23.33 -15.44 -8.86
C GLY A 27 22.10 -14.69 -9.37
N LEU A 28 21.96 -13.39 -9.13
CA LEU A 28 20.84 -12.60 -9.69
C LEU A 28 21.16 -12.16 -11.12
N THR A 29 20.88 -13.00 -12.11
CA THR A 29 20.88 -12.60 -13.53
C THR A 29 19.53 -11.97 -13.87
N VAL A 30 19.51 -10.65 -14.07
CA VAL A 30 18.35 -9.92 -14.60
C VAL A 30 18.27 -10.19 -16.11
N SER A 31 17.24 -10.90 -16.55
CA SER A 31 17.07 -11.35 -17.95
C SER A 31 16.21 -10.43 -18.82
N ALA A 32 15.61 -9.38 -18.25
CA ALA A 32 14.72 -8.45 -18.96
C ALA A 32 15.18 -6.99 -18.78
N PRO A 33 14.94 -6.09 -19.76
CA PRO A 33 15.17 -4.67 -19.57
C PRO A 33 14.32 -4.17 -18.39
N VAL A 34 14.98 -3.55 -17.42
CA VAL A 34 14.29 -3.03 -16.25
C VAL A 34 13.56 -1.74 -16.61
N ASP A 35 12.23 -1.79 -16.69
CA ASP A 35 11.35 -0.64 -16.97
C ASP A 35 10.92 0.08 -15.67
N ASP A 36 11.75 -0.01 -14.63
CA ASP A 36 11.57 0.71 -13.37
C ASP A 36 12.68 1.77 -13.23
N PRO A 37 12.37 3.07 -13.37
CA PRO A 37 13.36 4.15 -13.27
C PRO A 37 14.00 4.25 -11.88
N LEU A 38 13.44 3.59 -10.86
CA LEU A 38 13.93 3.54 -9.48
C LEU A 38 14.63 2.22 -9.15
N TYR A 39 14.75 1.27 -10.07
CA TYR A 39 15.39 -0.01 -9.82
C TYR A 39 16.82 0.12 -9.25
N LYS A 40 17.59 1.10 -9.73
CA LYS A 40 18.95 1.37 -9.22
C LYS A 40 18.99 1.76 -7.73
N GLU A 41 17.86 2.25 -7.22
CA GLU A 41 17.69 2.70 -5.84
C GLU A 41 17.09 1.59 -4.95
N GLN A 42 16.50 0.53 -5.53
CA GLN A 42 15.94 -0.59 -4.79
C GLN A 42 17.06 -1.48 -4.24
N ARG A 43 17.01 -1.77 -2.93
CA ARG A 43 17.94 -2.66 -2.26
C ARG A 43 17.18 -3.61 -1.35
N LEU A 44 17.36 -4.91 -1.54
CA LEU A 44 16.91 -5.91 -0.58
C LEU A 44 17.80 -5.83 0.67
N VAL A 45 17.21 -5.53 1.82
CA VAL A 45 17.93 -5.53 3.09
C VAL A 45 18.10 -7.00 3.53
N SER A 46 19.28 -7.55 3.28
CA SER A 46 19.72 -8.82 3.89
C SER A 46 19.93 -8.58 5.38
N THR A 47 19.07 -9.14 6.22
CA THR A 47 19.27 -9.13 7.68
C THR A 47 19.51 -10.55 8.18
N ARG A 48 20.26 -10.69 9.27
CA ARG A 48 20.48 -11.97 9.97
C ARG A 48 19.22 -12.49 10.70
N VAL A 49 18.06 -11.87 10.48
CA VAL A 49 16.80 -12.20 11.14
C VAL A 49 15.99 -13.10 10.22
N LYS A 50 15.44 -14.18 10.77
CA LYS A 50 14.48 -15.03 10.06
C LYS A 50 13.31 -14.16 9.59
N ARG A 51 13.15 -14.02 8.27
CA ARG A 51 12.03 -13.29 7.67
C ARG A 51 10.79 -14.18 7.68
N GLU A 52 9.66 -13.63 8.08
CA GLU A 52 8.37 -14.31 8.08
C GLU A 52 7.41 -13.57 7.15
N LYS A 53 6.45 -14.30 6.58
CA LYS A 53 5.43 -13.68 5.74
C LYS A 53 4.59 -12.68 6.55
N VAL A 54 4.44 -11.47 6.04
CA VAL A 54 3.63 -10.42 6.65
C VAL A 54 2.30 -10.32 5.90
N THR A 55 1.18 -10.36 6.62
CA THR A 55 -0.14 -10.16 6.01
C THR A 55 -0.52 -8.68 6.03
N VAL A 56 -0.84 -8.15 4.85
CA VAL A 56 -1.40 -6.81 4.64
C VAL A 56 -2.88 -6.95 4.28
N ALA A 57 -3.76 -6.33 5.05
CA ALA A 57 -5.16 -6.17 4.65
C ALA A 57 -5.26 -5.02 3.66
N LEU A 58 -5.65 -5.32 2.41
CA LEU A 58 -5.90 -4.33 1.37
C LEU A 58 -7.40 -4.04 1.33
N ILE A 59 -7.81 -2.89 1.85
CA ILE A 59 -9.21 -2.44 1.81
C ILE A 59 -9.42 -1.66 0.52
N ASP A 60 -10.15 -2.24 -0.43
CA ASP A 60 -10.35 -1.70 -1.78
C ASP A 60 -11.59 -2.32 -2.45
N GLY A 61 -11.79 -2.13 -3.76
CA GLY A 61 -12.88 -2.77 -4.54
C GLY A 61 -12.76 -4.30 -4.64
N GLY A 62 -11.60 -4.86 -4.33
CA GLY A 62 -11.30 -6.29 -4.42
C GLY A 62 -9.92 -6.50 -5.02
N VAL A 63 -9.57 -7.74 -5.33
CA VAL A 63 -8.31 -8.08 -6.03
C VAL A 63 -8.60 -9.25 -6.97
N ASN A 64 -8.11 -9.19 -8.20
CA ASN A 64 -8.06 -10.38 -9.05
C ASN A 64 -6.99 -11.34 -8.48
N ALA A 65 -7.44 -12.28 -7.65
CA ALA A 65 -6.59 -13.30 -7.04
C ALA A 65 -6.04 -14.32 -8.06
N ASP A 66 -6.67 -14.43 -9.24
CA ASP A 66 -6.28 -15.35 -10.32
C ASP A 66 -5.24 -14.74 -11.27
N HIS A 67 -4.85 -13.47 -11.06
CA HIS A 67 -3.80 -12.83 -11.83
C HIS A 67 -2.48 -13.62 -11.73
N GLU A 68 -1.84 -13.88 -12.87
CA GLU A 68 -0.69 -14.78 -13.00
C GLU A 68 0.48 -14.41 -12.07
N ASP A 69 0.64 -13.12 -11.81
CA ASP A 69 1.70 -12.57 -10.95
C ASP A 69 1.30 -12.41 -9.46
N LEU A 70 0.02 -12.59 -9.12
CA LEU A 70 -0.51 -12.38 -7.75
C LEU A 70 -0.98 -13.65 -7.04
N VAL A 71 -1.31 -14.71 -7.80
CA VAL A 71 -1.93 -15.95 -7.28
C VAL A 71 -1.16 -16.61 -6.13
N ALA A 72 0.17 -16.42 -6.04
CA ALA A 72 0.99 -16.97 -4.96
C ALA A 72 0.94 -16.16 -3.65
N ASN A 73 0.50 -14.89 -3.71
CA ASN A 73 0.60 -13.93 -2.63
C ASN A 73 -0.76 -13.38 -2.18
N VAL A 74 -1.81 -13.50 -2.99
CA VAL A 74 -3.18 -13.16 -2.56
C VAL A 74 -3.78 -14.35 -1.81
N ILE A 75 -4.23 -14.09 -0.58
CA ILE A 75 -4.87 -15.10 0.28
C ILE A 75 -6.36 -14.81 0.42
N LYS A 76 -7.11 -15.78 0.95
CA LYS A 76 -8.56 -15.65 1.20
C LYS A 76 -8.88 -14.36 1.95
N GLY A 77 -9.73 -13.55 1.34
CA GLY A 77 -10.18 -12.26 1.82
C GLY A 77 -11.59 -12.28 2.42
N TYR A 78 -12.22 -11.11 2.44
CA TYR A 78 -13.64 -10.95 2.78
C TYR A 78 -14.28 -9.75 2.11
N ASN A 79 -15.53 -9.91 1.73
CA ASN A 79 -16.34 -8.84 1.19
C ASN A 79 -17.34 -8.37 2.24
N VAL A 80 -17.26 -7.08 2.62
CA VAL A 80 -18.15 -6.53 3.65
C VAL A 80 -19.54 -6.17 3.12
N ILE A 81 -19.74 -6.19 1.80
CA ILE A 81 -21.01 -5.90 1.14
C ILE A 81 -21.84 -7.17 1.01
N THR A 82 -21.26 -8.25 0.48
CA THR A 82 -21.92 -9.54 0.27
C THR A 82 -21.84 -10.45 1.50
N HIS A 83 -20.94 -10.14 2.43
CA HIS A 83 -20.69 -10.89 3.66
C HIS A 83 -20.11 -12.29 3.45
N ASP A 84 -19.37 -12.50 2.38
CA ASP A 84 -18.72 -13.77 2.00
C ASP A 84 -17.24 -13.57 1.64
N ASP A 85 -16.64 -14.56 0.99
CA ASP A 85 -15.25 -14.55 0.53
C ASP A 85 -15.07 -14.14 -0.93
N ASP A 86 -16.12 -13.67 -1.61
CA ASP A 86 -16.01 -13.14 -2.98
C ASP A 86 -15.41 -11.73 -2.96
N THR A 87 -14.08 -11.69 -3.07
CA THR A 87 -13.31 -10.44 -3.15
C THR A 87 -12.79 -10.15 -4.56
N TYR A 88 -13.49 -10.63 -5.59
CA TYR A 88 -13.11 -10.29 -6.97
C TYR A 88 -13.12 -8.77 -7.16
N ASP A 89 -12.11 -8.27 -7.88
CA ASP A 89 -11.97 -6.84 -8.12
C ASP A 89 -13.07 -6.34 -9.07
N VAL A 90 -13.72 -5.24 -8.72
CA VAL A 90 -14.85 -4.68 -9.47
C VAL A 90 -14.51 -3.38 -10.20
N ASP A 91 -13.36 -2.77 -9.91
CA ASP A 91 -12.94 -1.49 -10.50
C ASP A 91 -11.49 -1.50 -11.05
N GLY A 92 -10.70 -2.49 -10.67
CA GLY A 92 -9.31 -2.70 -11.08
C GLY A 92 -8.27 -1.94 -10.27
N HIS A 93 -8.67 -1.07 -9.34
CA HIS A 93 -7.78 -0.30 -8.48
C HIS A 93 -7.07 -1.22 -7.47
N GLY A 94 -7.81 -2.10 -6.80
CA GLY A 94 -7.23 -3.02 -5.82
C GLY A 94 -6.24 -4.01 -6.44
N THR A 95 -6.47 -4.52 -7.66
CA THR A 95 -5.50 -5.36 -8.38
C THR A 95 -4.22 -4.60 -8.68
N LYS A 96 -4.32 -3.36 -9.18
CA LYS A 96 -3.15 -2.49 -9.40
C LYS A 96 -2.39 -2.24 -8.09
N MET A 97 -3.10 -2.10 -6.98
CA MET A 97 -2.48 -1.93 -5.66
C MET A 97 -1.80 -3.19 -5.15
N ALA A 98 -2.36 -4.36 -5.43
CA ALA A 98 -1.75 -5.63 -5.12
C ALA A 98 -0.45 -5.86 -5.90
N GLY A 99 -0.42 -5.51 -7.19
CA GLY A 99 0.75 -5.65 -8.07
C GLY A 99 2.00 -4.94 -7.56
N VAL A 100 1.89 -3.64 -7.23
CA VAL A 100 3.00 -2.84 -6.69
C VAL A 100 3.62 -3.48 -5.43
N ARG A 101 2.82 -4.23 -4.66
CA ARG A 101 3.24 -4.73 -3.34
C ARG A 101 3.72 -6.16 -3.37
N GLY A 102 2.99 -7.02 -4.05
CA GLY A 102 3.15 -8.48 -3.95
C GLY A 102 3.03 -9.19 -5.28
N ALA A 103 3.30 -8.53 -6.41
CA ALA A 103 3.71 -9.25 -7.62
C ALA A 103 4.91 -10.15 -7.31
N THR A 104 4.90 -11.36 -7.85
CA THR A 104 5.73 -12.44 -7.34
C THR A 104 7.18 -12.26 -7.80
N LEU A 105 8.07 -12.08 -6.83
CA LEU A 105 9.49 -11.87 -7.12
C LEU A 105 10.12 -13.10 -7.82
N ASN A 106 10.93 -12.85 -8.86
CA ASN A 106 11.75 -13.84 -9.56
C ASN A 106 10.98 -15.03 -10.19
N ASN A 107 9.72 -14.83 -10.59
CA ASN A 107 8.93 -15.84 -11.32
C ASN A 107 9.12 -15.81 -12.85
N SER A 108 9.98 -14.92 -13.36
CA SER A 108 10.27 -14.73 -14.80
C SER A 108 9.12 -14.20 -15.66
N ILE A 109 8.11 -13.60 -15.05
CA ILE A 109 7.04 -12.88 -15.74
C ILE A 109 6.87 -11.49 -15.12
N GLY A 110 6.25 -10.57 -15.86
CA GLY A 110 5.72 -9.35 -15.27
C GLY A 110 6.72 -8.46 -14.54
N LEU A 111 6.40 -8.16 -13.28
CA LEU A 111 7.11 -7.21 -12.43
C LEU A 111 7.41 -7.80 -11.05
N ALA A 112 8.25 -7.11 -10.30
CA ALA A 112 8.53 -7.45 -8.92
C ALA A 112 7.76 -6.53 -7.97
N GLY A 113 6.98 -7.12 -7.06
CA GLY A 113 6.39 -6.36 -5.96
C GLY A 113 7.46 -5.87 -4.99
N VAL A 114 7.18 -4.77 -4.28
CA VAL A 114 8.10 -4.19 -3.29
C VAL A 114 8.41 -5.17 -2.14
N ALA A 115 7.49 -6.07 -1.80
CA ALA A 115 7.66 -7.03 -0.71
C ALA A 115 7.69 -8.49 -1.21
N ASP A 116 8.78 -9.20 -0.90
CA ASP A 116 9.03 -10.59 -1.32
C ASP A 116 8.42 -11.66 -0.39
N LEU A 117 7.95 -11.27 0.80
CA LEU A 117 7.35 -12.14 1.81
C LEU A 117 6.07 -11.51 2.35
N VAL A 118 5.11 -11.30 1.45
CA VAL A 118 3.82 -10.69 1.77
C VAL A 118 2.67 -11.65 1.46
N ASN A 119 1.65 -11.63 2.32
CA ASN A 119 0.32 -12.08 1.97
C ASN A 119 -0.58 -10.85 1.81
N ILE A 120 -1.31 -10.76 0.72
CA ILE A 120 -2.31 -9.73 0.47
C ILE A 120 -3.65 -10.36 0.81
N MET A 121 -4.32 -9.84 1.83
CA MET A 121 -5.67 -10.24 2.19
C MET A 121 -6.64 -9.17 1.69
N PRO A 122 -7.39 -9.41 0.61
CA PRO A 122 -8.36 -8.45 0.11
C PRO A 122 -9.50 -8.28 1.11
N ILE A 123 -9.87 -7.04 1.39
CA ILE A 123 -11.09 -6.68 2.11
C ILE A 123 -11.92 -5.81 1.16
N SER A 124 -12.86 -6.43 0.45
CA SER A 124 -13.67 -5.71 -0.52
C SER A 124 -14.76 -4.88 0.17
N TYR A 125 -14.87 -3.62 -0.22
CA TYR A 125 -15.96 -2.70 0.16
C TYR A 125 -16.90 -2.37 -1.01
N GLY A 126 -16.80 -3.09 -2.13
CA GLY A 126 -17.56 -2.86 -3.36
C GLY A 126 -16.99 -1.78 -4.30
N ASP A 127 -17.71 -1.51 -5.38
CA ASP A 127 -17.36 -0.54 -6.45
C ASP A 127 -17.69 0.92 -6.08
N SER A 128 -18.58 1.10 -5.11
CA SER A 128 -18.98 2.41 -4.59
C SER A 128 -18.55 2.54 -3.13
N PRO A 129 -17.30 2.96 -2.88
CA PRO A 129 -16.77 3.07 -1.53
C PRO A 129 -17.58 4.07 -0.71
N SER A 130 -18.11 3.58 0.41
CA SER A 130 -18.79 4.40 1.42
C SER A 130 -18.03 4.38 2.73
N LEU A 131 -18.11 5.45 3.51
CA LEU A 131 -17.55 5.48 4.86
C LEU A 131 -18.12 4.37 5.75
N LYS A 132 -19.38 3.98 5.55
CA LYS A 132 -20.01 2.85 6.25
C LYS A 132 -19.32 1.53 5.92
N ALA A 133 -19.09 1.25 4.64
CA ALA A 133 -18.41 0.03 4.20
C ALA A 133 -16.93 0.03 4.64
N ALA A 134 -16.23 1.15 4.51
CA ALA A 134 -14.86 1.30 5.00
C ALA A 134 -14.76 1.10 6.54
N THR A 135 -15.75 1.60 7.29
CA THR A 135 -15.85 1.37 8.75
C THR A 135 -16.00 -0.13 9.07
N ALA A 136 -16.87 -0.84 8.34
CA ALA A 136 -17.07 -2.28 8.50
C ALA A 136 -15.81 -3.08 8.11
N ALA A 137 -15.10 -2.65 7.06
CA ALA A 137 -13.83 -3.25 6.63
C ALA A 137 -12.73 -3.11 7.70
N ILE A 138 -12.55 -1.91 8.26
CA ILE A 138 -11.59 -1.67 9.34
C ILE A 138 -11.96 -2.52 10.58
N ASP A 139 -13.23 -2.53 10.98
CA ASP A 139 -13.72 -3.34 12.09
C ASP A 139 -13.46 -4.85 11.88
N TYR A 140 -13.69 -5.34 10.66
CA TYR A 140 -13.41 -6.72 10.28
C TYR A 140 -11.93 -7.08 10.44
N VAL A 141 -11.02 -6.16 10.10
CA VAL A 141 -9.58 -6.37 10.25
C VAL A 141 -9.15 -6.29 11.72
N ILE A 142 -9.66 -5.34 12.51
CA ILE A 142 -9.35 -5.21 13.94
C ILE A 142 -9.65 -6.51 14.71
N ARG A 143 -10.75 -7.18 14.38
CA ARG A 143 -11.15 -8.45 15.00
C ARG A 143 -10.21 -9.62 14.70
N ARG A 144 -9.21 -9.45 13.83
CA ARG A 144 -8.20 -10.48 13.47
C ARG A 144 -6.89 -10.23 14.19
N ARG A 145 -6.49 -11.20 15.03
CA ARG A 145 -5.30 -11.05 15.88
C ARG A 145 -3.96 -11.03 15.13
N ASN A 146 -3.91 -11.52 13.90
CA ASN A 146 -2.68 -11.70 13.13
C ASN A 146 -2.44 -10.65 12.05
N ILE A 147 -3.26 -9.60 11.97
CA ILE A 147 -3.08 -8.53 10.98
C ILE A 147 -2.57 -7.29 11.69
N LYS A 148 -1.49 -6.74 11.16
CA LYS A 148 -0.79 -5.57 11.72
C LYS A 148 -0.63 -4.42 10.74
N ILE A 149 -1.06 -4.61 9.49
CA ILE A 149 -1.02 -3.57 8.47
C ILE A 149 -2.37 -3.55 7.75
N ILE A 150 -3.01 -2.38 7.76
CA ILE A 150 -4.10 -2.03 6.87
C ILE A 150 -3.55 -1.07 5.83
N LEU A 151 -3.88 -1.34 4.58
CA LEU A 151 -3.68 -0.44 3.48
C LEU A 151 -5.04 0.04 3.00
N PHE A 152 -5.20 1.37 2.96
CA PHE A 152 -6.44 2.02 2.54
C PHE A 152 -6.09 3.22 1.65
N ALA A 153 -6.09 3.02 0.35
CA ALA A 153 -5.68 4.02 -0.63
C ALA A 153 -6.88 4.80 -1.19
N ASN A 154 -7.72 5.30 -0.29
CA ASN A 154 -8.84 6.15 -0.61
C ASN A 154 -8.88 7.33 0.36
N SER A 155 -9.46 8.45 -0.08
CA SER A 155 -9.57 9.66 0.73
C SER A 155 -10.93 10.32 0.54
N ALA A 156 -11.46 10.90 1.61
CA ALA A 156 -12.72 11.64 1.58
C ALA A 156 -12.55 13.05 2.14
N SER A 157 -13.35 14.01 1.66
CA SER A 157 -13.40 15.37 2.20
C SER A 157 -14.12 15.45 3.55
N GLU A 158 -14.92 14.44 3.87
CA GLU A 158 -15.69 14.34 5.10
C GLU A 158 -15.42 13.01 5.79
N THR A 159 -15.77 12.94 7.08
CA THR A 159 -15.69 11.72 7.88
C THR A 159 -16.95 11.57 8.74
N THR A 160 -17.13 10.40 9.33
CA THR A 160 -18.16 10.14 10.34
C THR A 160 -17.52 9.81 11.68
N ARG A 161 -18.29 9.99 12.77
CA ARG A 161 -17.86 9.61 14.11
C ARG A 161 -17.47 8.13 14.18
N ASP A 162 -18.23 7.26 13.51
CA ASP A 162 -17.99 5.82 13.55
C ASP A 162 -16.72 5.43 12.80
N PHE A 163 -16.46 6.06 11.65
CA PHE A 163 -15.22 5.84 10.90
C PHE A 163 -14.00 6.31 11.72
N ASP A 164 -14.05 7.52 12.27
CA ASP A 164 -12.98 8.05 13.13
C ASP A 164 -12.72 7.16 14.35
N ALA A 165 -13.79 6.64 14.97
CA ALA A 165 -13.69 5.73 16.11
C ALA A 165 -13.00 4.43 15.71
N LYS A 166 -13.32 3.85 14.54
CA LYS A 166 -12.68 2.61 14.08
C LYS A 166 -11.23 2.80 13.65
N VAL A 167 -10.89 3.94 13.05
CA VAL A 167 -9.49 4.30 12.79
C VAL A 167 -8.69 4.39 14.10
N LYS A 168 -9.25 5.04 15.14
CA LYS A 168 -8.61 5.13 16.48
C LYS A 168 -8.49 3.75 17.15
N GLU A 169 -9.48 2.89 16.97
CA GLU A 169 -9.45 1.53 17.50
C GLU A 169 -8.38 0.67 16.80
N ALA A 170 -8.17 0.84 15.49
CA ALA A 170 -7.07 0.19 14.77
C ALA A 170 -5.69 0.62 15.29
N ASP A 171 -5.49 1.93 15.50
CA ASP A 171 -4.29 2.48 16.12
C ASP A 171 -4.05 1.89 17.53
N ALA A 172 -5.08 1.87 18.37
CA ALA A 172 -5.02 1.29 19.71
C ALA A 172 -4.77 -0.23 19.71
N ALA A 173 -5.21 -0.95 18.68
CA ALA A 173 -4.92 -2.37 18.47
C ALA A 173 -3.50 -2.65 17.95
N GLY A 174 -2.71 -1.58 17.73
CA GLY A 174 -1.35 -1.65 17.21
C GLY A 174 -1.30 -2.06 15.74
N ILE A 175 -2.32 -1.67 14.96
CA ILE A 175 -2.39 -1.88 13.53
C ILE A 175 -1.86 -0.61 12.85
N LEU A 176 -0.88 -0.76 11.97
CA LEU A 176 -0.38 0.30 11.12
C LEU A 176 -1.35 0.52 9.95
N MET A 177 -1.95 1.70 9.87
CA MET A 177 -2.75 2.14 8.74
C MET A 177 -1.91 2.96 7.77
N VAL A 178 -1.70 2.45 6.57
CA VAL A 178 -1.06 3.17 5.47
C VAL A 178 -2.15 3.72 4.56
N VAL A 179 -2.18 5.04 4.40
CA VAL A 179 -3.29 5.75 3.76
C VAL A 179 -2.78 6.77 2.74
N ALA A 180 -3.51 6.91 1.62
CA ALA A 180 -3.16 7.85 0.57
C ALA A 180 -3.57 9.29 0.94
N ALA A 181 -2.73 10.27 0.65
CA ALA A 181 -3.03 11.70 0.85
C ALA A 181 -4.17 12.19 -0.07
N GLY A 182 -4.32 11.56 -1.24
CA GLY A 182 -5.31 11.90 -2.27
C GLY A 182 -4.73 12.72 -3.42
N ASN A 183 -5.49 12.86 -4.50
CA ASN A 183 -5.00 13.27 -5.81
C ASN A 183 -5.60 14.60 -6.31
N ASP A 184 -5.79 15.58 -5.42
CA ASP A 184 -6.46 16.85 -5.73
C ASP A 184 -5.52 18.06 -5.82
N GLY A 185 -4.21 17.87 -5.57
CA GLY A 185 -3.20 18.93 -5.56
C GLY A 185 -3.42 19.96 -4.46
N ARG A 186 -3.99 19.56 -3.32
CA ARG A 186 -4.41 20.47 -2.24
C ARG A 186 -3.52 20.36 -1.00
N ASP A 187 -3.35 21.50 -0.34
CA ASP A 187 -2.86 21.54 1.04
C ASP A 187 -3.96 21.02 1.98
N ILE A 188 -3.81 19.78 2.46
CA ILE A 188 -4.78 19.15 3.36
C ILE A 188 -4.59 19.59 4.81
N THR A 189 -3.55 20.36 5.12
CA THR A 189 -3.41 21.04 6.41
C THR A 189 -4.62 21.93 6.69
N VAL A 190 -5.09 22.63 5.65
CA VAL A 190 -6.23 23.54 5.70
C VAL A 190 -7.48 22.99 5.00
N ASN A 191 -7.33 22.10 4.02
CA ASN A 191 -8.44 21.43 3.33
C ASN A 191 -8.51 19.95 3.73
N LYS A 192 -9.08 19.66 4.91
CA LYS A 192 -9.01 18.32 5.51
C LYS A 192 -9.43 17.20 4.55
N ARG A 193 -8.63 16.15 4.54
CA ARG A 193 -8.89 14.86 3.88
C ARG A 193 -8.70 13.71 4.85
N PHE A 194 -9.65 12.81 4.91
CA PHE A 194 -9.69 11.69 5.84
C PHE A 194 -9.40 10.38 5.10
N PRO A 195 -8.67 9.43 5.71
CA PRO A 195 -8.24 9.42 7.11
C PRO A 195 -6.95 10.22 7.41
N CYS A 196 -6.18 10.67 6.40
CA CYS A 196 -4.89 11.35 6.63
C CYS A 196 -4.93 12.48 7.66
N SER A 197 -6.00 13.29 7.71
CA SER A 197 -6.13 14.40 8.66
C SER A 197 -6.27 13.95 10.12
N LEU A 198 -6.54 12.66 10.37
CA LEU A 198 -6.51 12.05 11.69
C LEU A 198 -5.09 11.74 12.19
N THR A 199 -4.09 11.72 11.30
CA THR A 199 -2.68 11.36 11.64
C THR A 199 -2.12 12.21 12.78
N THR A 200 -2.51 13.48 12.88
CA THR A 200 -2.08 14.39 13.95
C THR A 200 -2.40 13.90 15.37
N HIS A 201 -3.24 12.87 15.51
CA HIS A 201 -3.64 12.27 16.78
C HIS A 201 -3.32 10.78 16.91
N LEU A 202 -2.65 10.17 15.92
CA LEU A 202 -2.46 8.71 15.84
C LEU A 202 -0.98 8.38 15.65
N LYS A 203 -0.52 7.25 16.21
CA LYS A 203 0.89 6.81 16.08
C LYS A 203 1.08 5.75 15.01
N GLY A 204 0.05 4.96 14.76
CA GLY A 204 -0.03 3.87 13.81
C GLY A 204 -0.73 4.29 12.52
N MET A 205 -0.57 5.54 12.08
CA MET A 205 -1.02 5.98 10.76
C MET A 205 0.17 6.55 9.99
N LEU A 206 0.27 6.19 8.70
CA LEU A 206 1.19 6.80 7.74
C LEU A 206 0.37 7.40 6.62
N CYS A 207 0.37 8.72 6.53
CA CYS A 207 -0.15 9.43 5.36
C CYS A 207 0.93 9.53 4.27
N VAL A 208 0.61 9.02 3.09
CA VAL A 208 1.55 8.88 1.96
C VAL A 208 1.14 9.78 0.81
N THR A 209 2.05 10.66 0.38
CA THR A 209 1.89 11.51 -0.82
C THR A 209 2.66 10.94 -2.01
N ALA A 210 2.30 11.34 -3.24
CA ALA A 210 2.90 10.84 -4.47
C ALA A 210 4.02 11.74 -5.01
N THR A 211 5.03 11.08 -5.56
CA THR A 211 6.16 11.70 -6.27
C THR A 211 6.23 11.23 -7.72
N ILE A 212 6.90 12.04 -8.55
CA ILE A 212 7.09 11.84 -9.98
C ILE A 212 8.57 11.87 -10.35
N GLY A 213 8.92 10.94 -11.26
CA GLY A 213 10.24 10.84 -11.89
C GLY A 213 11.35 10.41 -10.94
N SER A 214 12.53 10.19 -11.50
CA SER A 214 13.71 9.72 -10.75
C SER A 214 14.22 10.70 -9.69
N SER A 215 13.90 11.99 -9.84
CA SER A 215 14.22 13.02 -8.83
C SER A 215 13.24 13.06 -7.65
N MET A 216 12.22 12.19 -7.61
CA MET A 216 11.25 12.10 -6.51
C MET A 216 10.58 13.44 -6.18
N ARG A 217 10.24 14.23 -7.21
CA ARG A 217 9.56 15.52 -7.01
C ARG A 217 8.11 15.26 -6.63
N LEU A 218 7.50 16.11 -5.80
CA LEU A 218 6.06 16.02 -5.52
C LEU A 218 5.26 16.06 -6.83
N ASP A 219 4.32 15.12 -7.03
CA ASP A 219 3.37 15.18 -8.14
C ASP A 219 2.47 16.41 -7.94
N PRO A 220 2.29 17.30 -8.94
CA PRO A 220 1.38 18.43 -8.85
C PRO A 220 -0.07 18.09 -8.46
N ARG A 221 -0.51 16.84 -8.67
CA ARG A 221 -1.83 16.36 -8.23
C ARG A 221 -1.83 15.74 -6.85
N ALA A 222 -0.68 15.43 -6.26
CA ALA A 222 -0.65 14.86 -4.93
C ALA A 222 -1.08 15.91 -3.91
N ASN A 223 -1.98 15.51 -3.01
CA ASN A 223 -2.25 16.30 -1.82
C ASN A 223 -1.00 16.34 -0.93
N PHE A 224 -0.82 17.46 -0.24
CA PHE A 224 0.33 17.71 0.63
C PHE A 224 -0.10 18.30 1.98
N ALA A 225 0.71 18.15 3.02
CA ALA A 225 0.41 18.57 4.39
C ALA A 225 1.69 18.83 5.18
N ASN A 226 1.60 19.68 6.20
CA ASN A 226 2.71 19.85 7.16
C ASN A 226 2.88 18.69 8.15
N TYR A 227 1.97 17.71 8.12
CA TYR A 227 1.96 16.49 8.95
C TYR A 227 2.03 15.19 8.14
N GLU A 228 2.42 15.27 6.87
CA GLU A 228 2.68 14.05 6.11
C GLU A 228 3.88 13.28 6.64
N ASP A 229 3.73 11.97 6.63
CA ASP A 229 4.74 11.08 7.19
C ASP A 229 5.83 10.79 6.15
N ILE A 230 5.43 10.42 4.93
CA ILE A 230 6.33 10.00 3.84
C ILE A 230 5.77 10.35 2.46
N ALA A 231 6.67 10.35 1.46
CA ALA A 231 6.34 10.44 0.04
C ALA A 231 6.87 9.21 -0.71
N ALA A 232 6.12 8.70 -1.69
CA ALA A 232 6.46 7.50 -2.45
C ALA A 232 6.27 7.73 -3.97
N PRO A 233 6.86 6.91 -4.85
CA PRO A 233 6.62 6.99 -6.29
C PRO A 233 5.16 6.70 -6.61
N GLY A 234 4.48 7.61 -7.32
CA GLY A 234 3.04 7.50 -7.60
C GLY A 234 2.65 7.85 -9.02
N VAL A 235 3.60 8.10 -9.93
CA VAL A 235 3.29 8.44 -11.33
C VAL A 235 3.92 7.45 -12.28
N ASN A 236 3.11 6.94 -13.22
CA ASN A 236 3.47 5.91 -14.20
C ASN A 236 4.14 4.70 -13.55
N ILE A 237 3.49 4.16 -12.52
CA ILE A 237 3.94 2.96 -11.84
C ILE A 237 3.42 1.75 -12.60
N LEU A 238 4.33 0.93 -13.14
CA LEU A 238 3.97 -0.34 -13.77
C LEU A 238 3.42 -1.30 -12.69
N THR A 239 2.27 -1.89 -12.97
CA THR A 239 1.60 -2.80 -12.05
C THR A 239 0.69 -3.78 -12.81
N THR A 240 0.03 -4.69 -12.09
CA THR A 240 -0.90 -5.69 -12.61
C THR A 240 -2.26 -5.08 -12.98
N THR A 241 -3.01 -5.73 -13.88
CA THR A 241 -4.34 -5.27 -14.30
C THR A 241 -5.42 -6.31 -14.03
N ILE A 242 -6.66 -5.86 -13.80
CA ILE A 242 -7.80 -6.72 -13.45
C ILE A 242 -8.06 -7.87 -14.44
N THR A 243 -7.76 -7.68 -15.73
CA THR A 243 -7.96 -8.70 -16.78
C THR A 243 -6.75 -9.63 -17.00
N GLY A 244 -5.77 -9.65 -16.09
CA GLY A 244 -4.45 -10.25 -16.33
C GLY A 244 -3.51 -9.25 -17.00
N GLY A 245 -2.21 -9.56 -17.08
CA GLY A 245 -1.20 -8.68 -17.67
C GLY A 245 -0.90 -7.40 -16.89
N TYR A 246 -0.29 -6.41 -17.56
CA TYR A 246 0.35 -5.29 -16.88
C TYR A 246 -0.01 -3.95 -17.52
N GLY A 247 -0.02 -2.90 -16.71
CA GLY A 247 -0.32 -1.54 -17.13
C GLY A 247 0.18 -0.50 -16.14
N TYR A 248 0.07 0.77 -16.53
CA TYR A 248 0.53 1.88 -15.71
C TYR A 248 -0.59 2.45 -14.85
N ALA A 249 -0.28 2.68 -13.57
CA ALA A 249 -1.15 3.36 -12.61
C ALA A 249 -0.53 4.68 -12.16
N THR A 250 -1.37 5.59 -11.68
CA THR A 250 -0.92 6.91 -11.21
C THR A 250 -1.85 7.44 -10.13
N GLY A 251 -1.28 7.81 -8.98
CA GLY A 251 -1.95 8.34 -7.79
C GLY A 251 -1.09 8.17 -6.54
N CYS A 252 -1.54 8.77 -5.44
CA CYS A 252 -1.06 8.49 -4.08
C CYS A 252 -1.45 7.09 -3.58
#